data_AF-A0A6N6Q1K2-F1
#
_entry.id   AF-A0A6N6Q1K2-F1
#
_cell.length_a   1.000
_cell.length_b   1.000
_cell.length_c   1.000
_cell.angle_alpha   90.00
_cell.angle_beta   90.00
_cell.angle_gamma   90.00
#
_symmetry.space_group_name_H-M   'P 1'
#
loop_
_entity.id
_entity.type
_entity.pdbx_description
1 polymer ?
#
loop_
_entity_poly.entity_id
_entity_poly.type
_entity_poly.pdbx_seq_one_letter_code
_entity_poly.pdbx_strand_id
1 'polypeptide(L)'
;MVNPQRASLENPLVHITGWYALGVLLGAWLDLPATLWMVAGLGAVVVGWFFIRGRSIALILALVSTGAASISGHLQPVSPIDIRYRVGDTTTLASIRGRLIDPPSVRVLERENKTRWRSIARIAVAEWRTNETWEPVTGEIVVSTPGILEGVLFHGERVEVSGVLGVPRAAMAPGLFDYGNLLRWQGVHYLLNVPSTNDWRRLDSPTTRPLTEAFVTWGRRVLALGLQEDEPVRLVWAMVLGWSTGLTAEVSAPFIRSGTLHIFAISGSHIALIVLFLVVAFSILRVPQHRCAVLVIPLIWFYTAATGWQPSAIRSTLMASIWLLSWALKRPGNLLNTLAGSGIILLLWDPGQLFQAGFQLSFGVVLGFALFLPFFSWIEAGGLWGDVLGGEKLPPWRIRLAEWVDVISLRRWRSGDIFLAPELRPEISNIPLLWFDHYLLPWSAMSAVATLVSLPLIVHYFHLLNPISLLSNLIVVPLSGAALTSGLLSLLTGAWWAGLAEVFNHTSWF
;
A
#
# COMPACT_ATOMS: atom_id res chain seq x y z
N MET A 1 -5.29 -34.79 9.35
CA MET A 1 -3.85 -34.60 9.10
C MET A 1 -3.65 -34.46 7.60
N VAL A 2 -3.33 -33.26 7.11
CA VAL A 2 -3.09 -33.02 5.68
C VAL A 2 -1.71 -33.58 5.34
N ASN A 3 -1.63 -34.43 4.31
CA ASN A 3 -0.37 -35.00 3.83
C ASN A 3 0.59 -33.85 3.43
N PRO A 4 1.77 -33.69 4.05
CA PRO A 4 2.66 -32.56 3.81
C PRO A 4 3.13 -32.45 2.35
N GLN A 5 3.17 -33.56 1.62
CA GLN A 5 3.47 -33.53 0.18
C GLN A 5 2.33 -32.92 -0.66
N ARG A 6 1.05 -33.09 -0.26
CA ARG A 6 -0.09 -32.41 -0.93
C ARG A 6 -0.13 -30.91 -0.64
N ALA A 7 0.20 -30.50 0.59
CA ALA A 7 0.23 -29.09 0.97
C ALA A 7 1.26 -28.26 0.18
N SER A 8 2.41 -28.87 -0.17
CA SER A 8 3.45 -28.22 -1.00
C SER A 8 3.02 -27.96 -2.46
N LEU A 9 2.05 -28.73 -2.98
CA LEU A 9 1.54 -28.61 -4.34
C LEU A 9 0.38 -27.60 -4.45
N GLU A 10 -0.25 -27.23 -3.33
CA GLU A 10 -1.39 -26.29 -3.33
C GLU A 10 -0.94 -24.83 -3.49
N ASN A 11 0.31 -24.51 -3.16
CA ASN A 11 0.80 -23.12 -3.11
C ASN A 11 2.17 -22.92 -3.80
N PRO A 12 2.30 -23.15 -5.13
CA PRO A 12 3.59 -23.11 -5.82
C PRO A 12 4.27 -21.73 -5.75
N LEU A 13 3.49 -20.64 -5.76
CA LEU A 13 4.03 -19.29 -5.69
C LEU A 13 4.69 -19.01 -4.35
N VAL A 14 4.21 -19.60 -3.24
CA VAL A 14 4.81 -19.41 -1.91
C VAL A 14 6.26 -19.89 -1.90
N HIS A 15 6.54 -21.04 -2.51
CA HIS A 15 7.91 -21.57 -2.60
C HIS A 15 8.79 -20.70 -3.50
N ILE A 16 8.29 -20.28 -4.66
CA ILE A 16 9.05 -19.42 -5.59
C ILE A 16 9.42 -18.10 -4.91
N THR A 17 8.43 -17.43 -4.32
CA THR A 17 8.63 -16.16 -3.62
C THR A 17 9.53 -16.32 -2.40
N GLY A 18 9.39 -17.40 -1.64
CA GLY A 18 10.24 -17.68 -0.48
C GLY A 18 11.72 -17.85 -0.85
N TRP A 19 12.02 -18.62 -1.89
CA TRP A 19 13.41 -18.81 -2.34
C TRP A 19 14.00 -17.55 -2.98
N TYR A 20 13.21 -16.80 -3.75
CA TYR A 20 13.65 -15.51 -4.27
C TYR A 20 13.93 -14.51 -3.15
N ALA A 21 13.03 -14.39 -2.16
CA ALA A 21 13.21 -13.51 -1.01
C ALA A 21 14.44 -13.91 -0.17
N LEU A 22 14.69 -15.22 0.00
CA LEU A 22 15.94 -15.69 0.61
C LEU A 22 17.17 -15.24 -0.17
N GLY A 23 17.10 -15.28 -1.51
CA GLY A 23 18.11 -14.71 -2.39
C GLY A 23 18.36 -13.23 -2.12
N VAL A 24 17.30 -12.42 -2.06
CA VAL A 24 17.40 -10.99 -1.73
C VAL A 24 18.05 -10.77 -0.35
N LEU A 25 17.71 -11.57 0.66
CA LEU A 25 18.35 -11.48 1.98
C LEU A 25 19.85 -11.82 1.92
N LEU A 26 20.22 -12.89 1.21
CA LEU A 26 21.62 -13.32 1.08
C LEU A 26 22.45 -12.33 0.26
N GLY A 27 21.92 -11.80 -0.84
CA GLY A 27 22.60 -10.80 -1.66
C GLY A 27 22.89 -9.51 -0.89
N ALA A 28 21.94 -9.07 -0.06
CA ALA A 28 22.12 -7.91 0.81
C ALA A 28 23.18 -8.13 1.91
N TRP A 29 23.37 -9.37 2.38
CA TRP A 29 24.30 -9.69 3.45
C TRP A 29 25.73 -9.98 2.96
N LEU A 30 25.88 -10.61 1.79
CA LEU A 30 27.17 -11.05 1.27
C LEU A 30 27.91 -10.00 0.43
N ASP A 31 27.25 -8.91 0.04
CA ASP A 31 27.79 -7.77 -0.75
C ASP A 31 28.61 -8.19 -1.98
N LEU A 32 28.26 -9.33 -2.58
CA LEU A 32 28.89 -9.83 -3.80
C LEU A 32 28.34 -9.10 -5.04
N PRO A 33 29.17 -8.86 -6.07
CA PRO A 33 28.72 -8.25 -7.32
C PRO A 33 27.57 -9.03 -7.97
N ALA A 34 26.62 -8.29 -8.56
CA ALA A 34 25.47 -8.89 -9.24
C ALA A 34 25.87 -9.91 -10.32
N THR A 35 26.99 -9.66 -11.02
CA THR A 35 27.55 -10.54 -12.04
C THR A 35 27.90 -11.94 -11.51
N LEU A 36 28.44 -12.04 -10.29
CA LEU A 36 28.77 -13.32 -9.67
C LEU A 36 27.51 -14.15 -9.42
N TRP A 37 26.47 -13.51 -8.87
CA TRP A 37 25.17 -14.15 -8.66
C TRP A 37 24.51 -14.58 -9.96
N MET A 38 24.59 -13.77 -11.02
CA MET A 38 24.08 -14.14 -12.33
C MET A 38 24.80 -15.38 -12.90
N VAL A 39 26.13 -15.45 -12.77
CA VAL A 39 26.92 -16.62 -13.20
C VAL A 39 26.55 -17.86 -12.39
N ALA A 40 26.42 -17.73 -11.06
CA ALA A 40 25.99 -18.83 -10.20
C ALA A 40 24.58 -19.35 -10.57
N GLY A 41 23.64 -18.42 -10.81
CA GLY A 41 22.28 -18.76 -11.23
C GLY A 41 22.23 -19.46 -12.58
N LEU A 42 22.96 -18.95 -13.58
CA LEU A 42 23.05 -19.58 -14.89
C LEU A 42 23.70 -20.97 -14.81
N GLY A 43 24.78 -21.10 -14.04
CA GLY A 43 25.43 -22.38 -13.78
C GLY A 43 24.48 -23.40 -13.15
N ALA A 44 23.65 -22.98 -12.18
CA ALA A 44 22.63 -23.84 -11.59
C ALA A 44 21.60 -24.30 -12.63
N VAL A 45 21.11 -23.42 -13.50
CA VAL A 45 20.17 -23.78 -14.59
C VAL A 45 20.81 -24.80 -15.54
N VAL A 46 22.07 -24.59 -15.93
CA VAL A 46 22.80 -25.52 -16.82
C VAL A 46 22.98 -26.88 -16.17
N VAL A 47 23.39 -26.95 -14.90
CA VAL A 47 23.51 -28.21 -14.14
C VAL A 47 22.14 -28.90 -14.04
N GLY A 48 21.08 -28.16 -13.76
CA GLY A 48 19.71 -28.69 -13.70
C GLY A 48 19.19 -29.22 -15.03
N TRP A 49 19.72 -28.74 -16.16
CA TRP A 49 19.40 -29.22 -17.50
C TRP A 49 19.96 -30.62 -17.75
N PHE A 50 21.21 -30.88 -17.33
CA PHE A 50 21.88 -32.16 -17.55
C PHE A 50 21.58 -33.21 -16.45
N PHE A 51 21.32 -32.77 -15.20
CA PHE A 51 21.11 -33.66 -14.06
C PHE A 51 19.66 -33.67 -13.57
N ILE A 52 18.82 -34.50 -14.19
CA ILE A 52 17.38 -34.60 -13.91
C ILE A 52 17.08 -34.85 -12.42
N ARG A 53 17.86 -35.70 -11.74
CA ARG A 53 17.69 -36.01 -10.30
C ARG A 53 17.96 -34.80 -9.39
N GLY A 54 18.76 -33.83 -9.82
CA GLY A 54 19.11 -32.61 -9.07
C GLY A 54 18.34 -31.36 -9.50
N ARG A 55 17.41 -31.46 -10.45
CA ARG A 55 16.76 -30.31 -11.09
C ARG A 55 16.01 -29.41 -10.11
N SER A 56 15.39 -29.98 -9.07
CA SER A 56 14.70 -29.21 -8.03
C SER A 56 15.68 -28.31 -7.25
N ILE A 57 16.82 -28.86 -6.83
CA ILE A 57 17.89 -28.12 -6.13
C ILE A 57 18.46 -27.04 -7.06
N ALA A 58 18.72 -27.39 -8.32
CA ALA A 58 19.18 -26.44 -9.34
C ALA A 58 18.23 -25.24 -9.52
N LEU A 59 16.91 -25.49 -9.56
CA LEU A 59 15.90 -24.42 -9.63
C LEU A 59 15.88 -23.55 -8.38
N ILE A 60 16.00 -24.14 -7.18
CA ILE A 60 16.09 -23.38 -5.92
C ILE A 60 17.33 -22.48 -5.94
N LEU A 61 18.49 -23.02 -6.30
CA LEU A 61 19.74 -22.25 -6.41
C LEU A 61 19.64 -21.14 -7.45
N ALA A 62 18.98 -21.38 -8.59
CA ALA A 62 18.74 -20.36 -9.60
C ALA A 62 17.83 -19.25 -9.07
N LEU A 63 16.75 -19.57 -8.36
CA LEU A 63 15.85 -18.58 -7.76
C LEU A 63 16.55 -17.73 -6.69
N VAL A 64 17.29 -18.36 -5.78
CA VAL A 64 18.08 -17.68 -4.76
C VAL A 64 19.13 -16.77 -5.41
N SER A 65 19.86 -17.27 -6.41
CA SER A 65 20.86 -16.47 -7.12
C SER A 65 20.24 -15.29 -7.87
N THR A 66 19.04 -15.46 -8.43
CA THR A 66 18.32 -14.37 -9.11
C THR A 66 17.90 -13.28 -8.13
N GLY A 67 17.36 -13.65 -6.96
CA GLY A 67 17.03 -12.69 -5.90
C GLY A 67 18.26 -11.95 -5.38
N ALA A 68 19.38 -12.66 -5.21
CA ALA A 68 20.64 -12.08 -4.78
C ALA A 68 21.24 -11.13 -5.84
N ALA A 69 21.20 -11.51 -7.12
CA ALA A 69 21.63 -10.65 -8.23
C ALA A 69 20.79 -9.37 -8.31
N SER A 70 19.48 -9.49 -8.10
CA SER A 70 18.53 -8.37 -8.14
C SER A 70 18.87 -7.30 -7.10
N ILE A 71 19.04 -7.69 -5.83
CA ILE A 71 19.39 -6.73 -4.77
C ILE A 71 20.82 -6.19 -4.91
N SER A 72 21.79 -7.01 -5.35
CA SER A 72 23.15 -6.54 -5.60
C SER A 72 23.17 -5.49 -6.71
N GLY A 73 22.40 -5.69 -7.79
CA GLY A 73 22.27 -4.72 -8.89
C GLY A 73 21.54 -3.44 -8.48
N HIS A 74 20.64 -3.53 -7.50
CA HIS A 74 19.96 -2.37 -6.91
C HIS A 74 20.92 -1.53 -6.05
N LEU A 75 21.72 -2.19 -5.21
CA LEU A 75 22.60 -1.53 -4.25
C LEU A 75 23.92 -1.05 -4.84
N GLN A 76 24.40 -1.67 -5.91
CA GLN A 76 25.68 -1.36 -6.54
C GLN A 76 25.47 -0.70 -7.91
N PRO A 77 26.30 0.27 -8.29
CA PRO A 77 26.22 0.89 -9.62
C PRO A 77 26.60 -0.11 -10.71
N VAL A 78 25.63 -0.40 -11.58
CA VAL A 78 25.81 -1.26 -12.76
C VAL A 78 26.17 -0.42 -14.00
N SER A 79 25.64 0.81 -14.07
CA SER A 79 25.80 1.71 -15.22
C SER A 79 27.08 2.54 -15.11
N PRO A 80 27.90 2.67 -16.18
CA PRO A 80 29.07 3.55 -16.19
C PRO A 80 28.74 5.05 -15.99
N ILE A 81 27.50 5.45 -16.26
CA ILE A 81 27.00 6.84 -16.09
C ILE A 81 26.18 7.04 -14.81
N ASP A 82 26.29 6.11 -13.85
CA ASP A 82 25.62 6.23 -12.56
C ASP A 82 26.14 7.44 -11.77
N ILE A 83 25.22 8.21 -11.19
CA ILE A 83 25.54 9.40 -10.39
C ILE A 83 26.49 9.10 -9.22
N ARG A 84 26.46 7.87 -8.70
CA ARG A 84 27.37 7.40 -7.63
C ARG A 84 28.84 7.44 -8.03
N TYR A 85 29.16 7.18 -9.30
CA TYR A 85 30.54 7.27 -9.79
C TYR A 85 31.03 8.70 -9.98
N ARG A 86 30.11 9.67 -10.06
CA ARG A 86 30.41 11.07 -10.40
C ARG A 86 30.55 11.97 -9.18
N VAL A 87 29.67 11.80 -8.18
CA VAL A 87 29.63 12.67 -7.00
C VAL A 87 30.59 12.20 -5.90
N GLY A 88 30.74 10.88 -5.73
CA GLY A 88 31.45 10.31 -4.57
C GLY A 88 30.74 10.61 -3.25
N ASP A 89 31.50 10.75 -2.16
CA ASP A 89 30.97 11.00 -0.80
C ASP A 89 30.97 12.49 -0.39
N THR A 90 31.42 13.39 -1.26
CA THR A 90 31.54 14.81 -0.95
C THR A 90 30.24 15.59 -1.18
N THR A 91 29.98 16.59 -0.34
CA THR A 91 28.91 17.57 -0.58
C THR A 91 29.32 18.56 -1.67
N THR A 92 28.49 18.76 -2.68
CA THR A 92 28.80 19.65 -3.82
C THR A 92 27.57 20.44 -4.24
N LEU A 93 27.77 21.69 -4.66
CA LEU A 93 26.71 22.49 -5.30
C LEU A 93 26.47 21.94 -6.70
N ALA A 94 25.24 21.53 -6.99
CA ALA A 94 24.88 20.94 -8.28
C ALA A 94 23.51 21.42 -8.75
N SER A 95 23.38 21.63 -10.06
CA SER A 95 22.11 21.73 -10.76
C SER A 95 21.77 20.37 -11.37
N ILE A 96 20.51 19.95 -11.23
CA ILE A 96 20.06 18.62 -11.62
C ILE A 96 18.85 18.77 -12.51
N ARG A 97 18.87 18.07 -13.66
CA ARG A 97 17.73 17.92 -14.56
C ARG A 97 17.26 16.50 -14.56
N GLY A 98 15.95 16.35 -14.43
CA GLY A 98 15.35 15.03 -14.36
C GLY A 98 13.85 15.09 -14.43
N ARG A 99 13.23 13.93 -14.26
CA ARG A 99 11.78 13.78 -14.21
C ARG A 99 11.34 13.53 -12.78
N LEU A 100 10.26 14.16 -12.36
CA LEU A 100 9.62 13.85 -11.08
C LEU A 100 9.09 12.42 -11.09
N ILE A 101 9.49 11.64 -10.09
CA ILE A 101 8.97 10.28 -9.87
C ILE A 101 7.65 10.36 -9.11
N ASP A 102 7.57 11.21 -8.10
CA ASP A 102 6.38 11.38 -7.28
C ASP A 102 6.04 12.88 -7.19
N PRO A 103 4.74 13.24 -7.13
CA PRO A 103 4.36 14.62 -6.85
C PRO A 103 4.95 15.06 -5.50
N PRO A 104 5.39 16.33 -5.36
CA PRO A 104 6.01 16.79 -4.12
C PRO A 104 5.10 16.61 -2.91
N SER A 105 5.56 15.83 -1.94
CA SER A 105 4.87 15.67 -0.65
C SER A 105 5.29 16.77 0.31
N VAL A 106 4.33 17.33 1.04
CA VAL A 106 4.60 18.34 2.07
C VAL A 106 4.71 17.65 3.42
N ARG A 107 5.83 17.85 4.12
CA ARG A 107 6.01 17.41 5.51
C ARG A 107 6.00 18.62 6.44
N VAL A 108 5.28 18.47 7.55
CA VAL A 108 5.27 19.42 8.66
C VAL A 108 6.31 18.97 9.66
N LEU A 109 7.30 19.81 9.93
CA LEU A 109 8.29 19.60 10.97
C LEU A 109 8.03 20.61 12.08
N GLU A 110 7.68 20.10 13.26
CA GLU A 110 7.54 20.91 14.46
C GLU A 110 8.84 20.81 15.24
N ARG A 111 9.58 21.92 15.31
CA ARG A 111 10.83 21.98 16.09
C ARG A 111 10.86 23.31 16.84
N GLU A 112 11.07 23.24 18.16
CA GLU A 112 11.16 24.42 19.04
C GLU A 112 9.92 25.34 18.94
N ASN A 113 8.71 24.76 18.92
CA ASN A 113 7.45 25.50 18.86
C ASN A 113 7.27 26.35 17.58
N LYS A 114 8.01 26.04 16.51
CA LYS A 114 7.88 26.64 15.19
C LYS A 114 7.55 25.57 14.15
N THR A 115 6.41 25.73 13.50
CA THR A 115 5.98 24.88 12.39
C THR A 115 6.77 25.24 11.13
N ARG A 116 7.62 24.33 10.66
CA ARG A 116 8.34 24.48 9.39
C ARG A 116 7.78 23.52 8.36
N TRP A 117 7.35 24.07 7.25
CA TRP A 117 6.91 23.31 6.08
C TRP A 117 8.12 22.92 5.24
N ARG A 118 8.12 21.70 4.72
CA ARG A 118 9.17 21.24 3.81
C ARG A 118 8.58 20.36 2.71
N SER A 119 8.82 20.72 1.47
CA SER A 119 8.47 19.91 0.31
C SER A 119 9.58 18.88 0.02
N ILE A 120 9.17 17.63 -0.13
CA ILE A 120 10.03 16.50 -0.48
C ILE A 120 9.55 15.89 -1.79
N ALA A 121 10.45 15.77 -2.75
CA ALA A 121 10.18 15.17 -4.06
C ALA A 121 11.28 14.20 -4.45
N ARG A 122 10.95 13.20 -5.28
CA ARG A 122 11.91 12.27 -5.87
C ARG A 122 12.10 12.59 -7.34
N ILE A 123 13.36 12.62 -7.79
CA ILE A 123 13.70 12.94 -9.18
C ILE A 123 14.58 11.83 -9.74
N ALA A 124 14.15 11.28 -10.87
CA ALA A 124 14.98 10.46 -11.74
C ALA A 124 15.89 11.38 -12.54
N VAL A 125 17.16 11.38 -12.21
CA VAL A 125 18.16 12.27 -12.82
C VAL A 125 18.49 11.78 -14.22
N ALA A 126 18.55 12.73 -15.16
CA ALA A 126 19.00 12.52 -16.52
C ALA A 126 20.30 13.27 -16.82
N GLU A 127 20.44 14.47 -16.26
CA GLU A 127 21.63 15.31 -16.43
C GLU A 127 21.95 16.00 -15.11
N TRP A 128 23.25 16.21 -14.87
CA TRP A 128 23.72 17.01 -13.74
C TRP A 128 24.77 18.01 -14.20
N ARG A 129 24.98 19.04 -13.39
CA ARG A 129 25.94 20.10 -13.65
C ARG A 129 26.51 20.63 -12.34
N THR A 130 27.83 20.57 -12.18
CA THR A 130 28.60 21.25 -11.13
C THR A 130 29.33 22.49 -11.64
N ASN A 131 29.72 22.49 -12.92
CA ASN A 131 30.42 23.57 -13.62
C ASN A 131 29.55 24.21 -14.73
N GLU A 132 30.12 24.61 -15.87
CA GLU A 132 29.36 25.24 -16.97
C GLU A 132 28.63 24.21 -17.87
N THR A 133 29.08 22.96 -17.90
CA THR A 133 28.58 21.93 -18.84
C THR A 133 27.65 20.92 -18.18
N TRP A 134 26.57 20.56 -18.88
CA TRP A 134 25.68 19.46 -18.49
C TRP A 134 26.27 18.11 -18.89
N GLU A 135 26.31 17.18 -17.95
CA GLU A 135 26.75 15.80 -18.19
C GLU A 135 25.57 14.83 -18.02
N PRO A 136 25.44 13.81 -18.87
CA PRO A 136 24.42 12.79 -18.72
C PRO A 136 24.75 11.87 -17.55
N VAL A 137 23.79 11.68 -16.64
CA VAL A 137 23.91 10.76 -15.52
C VAL A 137 22.59 10.06 -15.24
N THR A 138 22.66 8.86 -14.68
CA THR A 138 21.50 8.08 -14.27
C THR A 138 21.50 7.87 -12.77
N GLY A 139 20.31 7.96 -12.16
CA GLY A 139 20.11 7.65 -10.75
C GLY A 139 18.89 8.36 -10.20
N GLU A 140 18.52 8.03 -8.97
CA GLU A 140 17.44 8.70 -8.26
C GLU A 140 17.99 9.52 -7.09
N ILE A 141 17.39 10.68 -6.88
CA ILE A 141 17.70 11.56 -5.75
C ILE A 141 16.44 12.00 -5.03
N VAL A 142 16.57 12.28 -3.74
CA VAL A 142 15.55 13.02 -3.00
C VAL A 142 15.89 14.49 -2.99
N VAL A 143 14.92 15.34 -3.29
CA VAL A 143 15.04 16.79 -3.20
C VAL A 143 14.25 17.29 -2.00
N SER A 144 14.86 18.18 -1.22
CA SER A 144 14.35 18.63 0.06
C SER A 144 14.39 20.16 0.13
N THR A 145 13.22 20.80 0.04
CA THR A 145 13.07 22.26 -0.12
C THR A 145 12.25 22.85 1.04
N PRO A 146 12.74 23.89 1.75
CA PRO A 146 11.94 24.63 2.72
C PRO A 146 10.73 25.31 2.08
N GLY A 147 9.59 25.28 2.77
CA GLY A 147 8.33 25.85 2.28
C GLY A 147 7.45 24.85 1.54
N ILE A 148 6.37 25.36 0.96
CA ILE A 148 5.45 24.62 0.09
C ILE A 148 5.78 25.04 -1.35
N LEU A 149 6.10 24.07 -2.21
CA LEU A 149 6.26 24.32 -3.64
C LEU A 149 4.93 24.81 -4.23
N GLU A 150 4.92 26.07 -4.67
CA GLU A 150 3.77 26.66 -5.35
C GLU A 150 3.68 26.16 -6.79
N GLY A 151 2.49 25.73 -7.20
CA GLY A 151 2.23 25.16 -8.52
C GLY A 151 2.10 23.64 -8.50
N VAL A 152 1.14 23.13 -9.27
CA VAL A 152 0.87 21.70 -9.36
C VAL A 152 1.95 21.06 -10.24
N LEU A 153 2.92 20.40 -9.62
CA LEU A 153 3.95 19.59 -10.29
C LEU A 153 3.48 18.14 -10.41
N PHE A 154 3.68 17.55 -11.58
CA PHE A 154 3.16 16.22 -11.89
C PHE A 154 4.25 15.14 -11.99
N HIS A 155 3.85 13.89 -11.75
CA HIS A 155 4.66 12.73 -12.11
C HIS A 155 5.09 12.83 -13.59
N GLY A 156 6.37 12.59 -13.85
CA GLY A 156 6.96 12.53 -15.19
C GLY A 156 7.38 13.88 -15.77
N GLU A 157 7.05 14.98 -15.10
CA GLU A 157 7.38 16.33 -15.53
C GLU A 157 8.89 16.60 -15.43
N ARG A 158 9.45 17.27 -16.43
CA ARG A 158 10.87 17.65 -16.43
C ARG A 158 11.09 18.92 -15.63
N VAL A 159 11.96 18.83 -14.64
CA VAL A 159 12.33 19.93 -13.76
C VAL A 159 13.85 20.09 -13.72
N GLU A 160 14.28 21.33 -13.53
CA GLU A 160 15.65 21.71 -13.19
C GLU A 160 15.64 22.24 -11.76
N VAL A 161 16.50 21.68 -10.91
CA VAL A 161 16.60 22.06 -9.50
C VAL A 161 18.06 22.26 -9.13
N SER A 162 18.35 23.36 -8.44
CA SER A 162 19.71 23.67 -7.99
C SER A 162 19.82 23.66 -6.47
N GLY A 163 20.90 23.09 -5.94
CA GLY A 163 21.10 23.00 -4.50
C GLY A 163 22.38 22.27 -4.11
N VAL A 164 22.51 21.96 -2.82
CA VAL A 164 23.65 21.21 -2.28
C VAL A 164 23.33 19.73 -2.28
N LEU A 165 24.00 18.98 -3.15
CA LEU A 165 23.91 17.53 -3.25
C LEU A 165 24.87 16.89 -2.24
N GLY A 166 24.40 15.89 -1.51
CA GLY A 166 25.26 15.12 -0.61
C GLY A 166 24.63 13.81 -0.17
N VAL A 167 25.43 12.97 0.48
CA VAL A 167 24.96 11.69 1.03
C VAL A 167 24.01 11.95 2.20
N PRO A 168 22.85 11.26 2.29
CA PRO A 168 21.96 11.33 3.45
C PRO A 168 22.72 11.01 4.74
N ARG A 169 22.43 11.75 5.82
CA ARG A 169 23.06 11.49 7.12
C ARG A 169 22.59 10.13 7.66
N ALA A 170 23.54 9.34 8.16
CA ALA A 170 23.27 8.12 8.91
C ALA A 170 22.57 8.42 10.24
N ALA A 171 22.03 7.38 10.89
CA ALA A 171 21.45 7.49 12.22
C ALA A 171 22.46 8.10 13.21
N MET A 172 22.02 9.13 13.97
CA MET A 172 22.89 9.84 14.91
C MET A 172 23.26 9.02 16.16
N ALA A 173 22.53 7.94 16.43
CA ALA A 173 22.81 7.01 17.51
C ALA A 173 22.24 5.61 17.16
N PRO A 174 22.81 4.53 17.72
CA PRO A 174 22.24 3.19 17.62
C PRO A 174 20.79 3.16 18.10
N GLY A 175 19.89 2.55 17.33
CA GLY A 175 18.46 2.50 17.65
C GLY A 175 17.66 3.76 17.29
N LEU A 176 18.25 4.74 16.59
CA LEU A 176 17.47 5.80 15.93
C LEU A 176 17.16 5.42 14.48
N PHE A 177 16.09 6.01 13.95
CA PHE A 177 15.69 5.81 12.56
C PHE A 177 16.78 6.25 11.58
N ASP A 178 17.29 5.29 10.80
CA ASP A 178 18.30 5.54 9.78
C ASP A 178 17.65 5.89 8.45
N TYR A 179 17.45 7.19 8.20
CA TYR A 179 16.88 7.68 6.96
C TYR A 179 17.80 7.40 5.75
N GLY A 180 19.12 7.39 5.94
CA GLY A 180 20.06 7.05 4.87
C GLY A 180 19.94 5.60 4.43
N ASN A 181 19.80 4.67 5.39
CA ASN A 181 19.58 3.27 5.08
C ASN A 181 18.21 3.04 4.39
N LEU A 182 17.15 3.74 4.82
CA LEU A 182 15.86 3.70 4.12
C LEU A 182 16.00 4.10 2.65
N LEU A 183 16.66 5.24 2.39
CA LEU A 183 16.86 5.74 1.03
C LEU A 183 17.72 4.78 0.20
N ARG A 184 18.75 4.19 0.80
CA ARG A 184 19.56 3.14 0.17
C ARG A 184 18.71 1.95 -0.28
N TRP A 185 17.80 1.46 0.57
CA TRP A 185 16.87 0.41 0.18
C TRP A 185 15.90 0.85 -0.93
N GLN A 186 15.59 2.14 -1.03
CA GLN A 186 14.80 2.71 -2.12
C GLN A 186 15.63 2.99 -3.39
N GLY A 187 16.92 2.64 -3.42
CA GLY A 187 17.82 2.92 -4.56
C GLY A 187 18.24 4.39 -4.67
N VAL A 188 17.95 5.20 -3.64
CA VAL A 188 18.27 6.63 -3.60
C VAL A 188 19.51 6.85 -2.74
N HIS A 189 20.57 7.38 -3.35
CA HIS A 189 21.87 7.51 -2.69
C HIS A 189 22.23 8.95 -2.30
N TYR A 190 21.56 9.94 -2.90
CA TYR A 190 21.85 11.35 -2.66
C TYR A 190 20.61 12.16 -2.30
N LEU A 191 20.82 13.15 -1.45
CA LEU A 191 19.86 14.17 -1.05
C LEU A 191 20.31 15.53 -1.60
N LEU A 192 19.46 16.18 -2.38
CA LEU A 192 19.64 17.56 -2.80
C LEU A 192 18.90 18.50 -1.84
N ASN A 193 19.65 19.27 -1.06
CA ASN A 193 19.09 20.30 -0.21
C ASN A 193 18.99 21.61 -0.99
N VAL A 194 17.76 22.06 -1.19
CA VAL A 194 17.46 23.27 -1.97
C VAL A 194 17.19 24.42 -1.00
N PRO A 195 17.82 25.59 -1.16
CA PRO A 195 17.61 26.72 -0.27
C PRO A 195 16.20 27.30 -0.33
N SER A 196 15.62 27.43 -1.53
CA SER A 196 14.34 28.10 -1.76
C SER A 196 13.49 27.42 -2.83
N THR A 197 12.17 27.65 -2.79
CA THR A 197 11.25 27.25 -3.86
C THR A 197 11.56 27.92 -5.19
N ASN A 198 12.26 29.06 -5.19
CA ASN A 198 12.69 29.78 -6.39
C ASN A 198 13.79 29.07 -7.19
N ASP A 199 14.48 28.10 -6.58
CA ASP A 199 15.55 27.33 -7.23
C ASP A 199 15.01 26.16 -8.06
N TRP A 200 13.69 26.12 -8.24
CA TRP A 200 12.97 25.18 -9.09
C TRP A 200 12.56 25.82 -10.40
N ARG A 201 12.87 25.15 -11.52
CA ARG A 201 12.45 25.57 -12.85
C ARG A 201 11.79 24.41 -13.59
N ARG A 202 10.59 24.67 -14.11
CA ARG A 202 9.88 23.73 -14.98
C ARG A 202 10.51 23.82 -16.38
N LEU A 203 10.97 22.69 -16.90
CA LEU A 203 11.54 22.63 -18.25
C LEU A 203 10.45 22.38 -19.30
N ASP A 204 9.40 21.67 -18.92
CA ASP A 204 8.21 21.48 -19.73
C ASP A 204 7.00 22.10 -19.03
N SER A 205 6.16 22.76 -19.81
CA SER A 205 4.78 23.05 -19.41
C SER A 205 3.89 21.99 -20.07
N PRO A 206 3.41 20.95 -19.35
CA PRO A 206 2.47 20.02 -19.95
C PRO A 206 1.24 20.77 -20.47
N THR A 207 0.89 20.56 -21.74
CA THR A 207 -0.22 21.26 -22.41
C THR A 207 -1.59 20.82 -21.88
N THR A 208 -1.68 19.65 -21.26
CA THR A 208 -2.93 19.09 -20.70
C THR A 208 -2.72 18.55 -19.29
N ARG A 209 -3.64 18.88 -18.38
CA ARG A 209 -3.65 18.33 -17.02
C ARG A 209 -3.97 16.82 -17.07
N PRO A 210 -3.25 15.97 -16.31
CA PRO A 210 -3.58 14.55 -16.22
C PRO A 210 -5.02 14.31 -15.74
N LEU A 211 -5.67 13.26 -16.25
CA LEU A 211 -7.04 12.87 -15.82
C LEU A 211 -7.12 12.58 -14.31
N THR A 212 -6.05 12.05 -13.73
CA THR A 212 -5.90 11.80 -12.29
C THR A 212 -6.03 13.08 -11.47
N GLU A 213 -5.36 14.15 -11.89
CA GLU A 213 -5.46 15.46 -11.24
C GLU A 213 -6.84 16.08 -11.42
N ALA A 214 -7.40 15.97 -12.63
CA ALA A 214 -8.75 16.44 -12.90
C ALA A 214 -9.77 15.74 -11.99
N PHE A 215 -9.61 14.43 -11.78
CA PHE A 215 -10.43 13.65 -10.85
C PHE A 215 -10.25 14.11 -9.40
N VAL A 216 -9.02 14.31 -8.92
CA VAL A 216 -8.78 14.80 -7.53
C VAL A 216 -9.38 16.19 -7.33
N THR A 217 -9.19 17.09 -8.29
CA THR A 217 -9.74 18.46 -8.24
C THR A 217 -11.27 18.44 -8.23
N TRP A 218 -11.88 17.63 -9.10
CA TRP A 218 -13.33 17.44 -9.13
C TRP A 218 -13.84 16.80 -7.83
N GLY A 219 -13.18 15.75 -7.35
CA GLY A 219 -13.57 15.04 -6.14
C GLY A 219 -13.52 15.93 -4.90
N ARG A 220 -12.51 16.79 -4.77
CA ARG A 220 -12.44 17.78 -3.67
C ARG A 220 -13.64 18.71 -3.67
N ARG A 221 -14.02 19.21 -4.85
CA ARG A 221 -15.20 20.08 -5.01
C ARG A 221 -16.49 19.35 -4.64
N VAL A 222 -16.65 18.11 -5.11
CA VAL A 222 -17.84 17.30 -4.82
C VAL A 222 -17.96 16.98 -3.33
N LEU A 223 -16.87 16.57 -2.69
CA LEU A 223 -16.85 16.23 -1.26
C LEU A 223 -17.05 17.44 -0.34
N ALA A 224 -16.88 18.66 -0.87
CA ALA A 224 -17.13 19.90 -0.14
C ALA A 224 -18.50 20.54 -0.45
N LEU A 225 -19.34 19.94 -1.30
CA LEU A 225 -20.68 20.46 -1.58
C LEU A 225 -21.51 20.51 -0.28
N GLY A 226 -22.09 21.67 0.02
CA GLY A 226 -22.91 21.92 1.22
C GLY A 226 -22.12 22.15 2.51
N LEU A 227 -20.78 22.11 2.46
CA LEU A 227 -19.91 22.22 3.63
C LEU A 227 -18.94 23.40 3.51
N GLN A 228 -18.49 23.91 4.66
CA GLN A 228 -17.36 24.84 4.69
C GLN A 228 -16.05 24.03 4.64
N GLU A 229 -14.99 24.58 4.04
CA GLU A 229 -13.68 23.92 3.96
C GLU A 229 -12.94 23.94 5.31
N ASP A 230 -13.46 23.18 6.28
CA ASP A 230 -12.96 23.05 7.64
C ASP A 230 -12.08 21.78 7.81
N GLU A 231 -11.73 21.45 9.05
CA GLU A 231 -10.88 20.31 9.37
C GLU A 231 -11.52 18.95 9.03
N PRO A 232 -12.78 18.66 9.40
CA PRO A 232 -13.48 17.44 8.96
C PRO A 232 -13.48 17.23 7.45
N VAL A 233 -13.75 18.25 6.64
CA VAL A 233 -13.71 18.11 5.17
C VAL A 233 -12.31 17.72 4.69
N ARG A 234 -11.25 18.32 5.27
CA ARG A 234 -9.86 17.95 4.95
C ARG A 234 -9.51 16.52 5.37
N LEU A 235 -10.08 16.02 6.46
CA LEU A 235 -9.95 14.61 6.88
C LEU A 235 -10.60 13.67 5.86
N VAL A 236 -11.81 14.00 5.40
CA VAL A 236 -12.51 13.24 4.35
C VAL A 236 -11.72 13.25 3.04
N TRP A 237 -11.14 14.40 2.64
CA TRP A 237 -10.26 14.45 1.46
C TRP A 237 -9.01 13.57 1.62
N ALA A 238 -8.41 13.55 2.81
CA ALA A 238 -7.27 12.68 3.08
C ALA A 238 -7.65 11.19 2.96
N MET A 239 -8.80 10.80 3.51
CA MET A 239 -9.26 9.40 3.50
C MET A 239 -9.75 8.93 2.13
N VAL A 240 -10.54 9.75 1.42
CA VAL A 240 -11.18 9.38 0.14
C VAL A 240 -10.24 9.60 -1.04
N LEU A 241 -9.48 10.70 -1.06
CA LEU A 241 -8.64 11.10 -2.20
C LEU A 241 -7.14 10.96 -1.93
N GLY A 242 -6.74 10.52 -0.73
CA GLY A 242 -5.31 10.47 -0.35
C GLY A 242 -4.67 11.85 -0.19
N TRP A 243 -5.47 12.93 -0.15
CA TRP A 243 -4.98 14.30 -0.14
C TRP A 243 -4.70 14.77 1.29
N SER A 244 -3.52 14.42 1.82
CA SER A 244 -3.15 14.70 3.22
C SER A 244 -2.46 16.05 3.45
N THR A 245 -2.23 16.86 2.40
CA THR A 245 -1.46 18.12 2.49
C THR A 245 -2.12 19.19 3.36
N GLY A 246 -3.41 19.02 3.70
CA GLY A 246 -4.16 19.91 4.58
C GLY A 246 -4.21 19.49 6.06
N LEU A 247 -3.60 18.37 6.46
CA LEU A 247 -3.62 17.90 7.84
C LEU A 247 -2.53 18.61 8.66
N THR A 248 -2.94 19.46 9.60
CA THR A 248 -2.02 20.12 10.55
C THR A 248 -1.50 19.12 11.58
N ALA A 249 -0.39 19.47 12.25
CA ALA A 249 0.17 18.65 13.33
C ALA A 249 -0.84 18.49 14.49
N GLU A 250 -1.63 19.52 14.78
CA GLU A 250 -2.68 19.53 15.80
C GLU A 250 -3.76 18.48 15.51
N VAL A 251 -4.24 18.41 14.26
CA VAL A 251 -5.23 17.42 13.83
C VAL A 251 -4.66 16.00 13.86
N SER A 252 -3.38 15.83 13.54
CA SER A 252 -2.75 14.50 13.46
C SER A 252 -2.34 13.94 14.83
N ALA A 253 -2.13 14.79 15.84
CA ALA A 253 -1.60 14.39 17.15
C ALA A 253 -2.47 13.36 17.89
N PRO A 254 -3.82 13.47 17.95
CA PRO A 254 -4.68 12.45 18.55
C PRO A 254 -4.57 11.09 17.86
N PHE A 255 -4.42 11.07 16.53
CA PHE A 255 -4.29 9.84 15.74
C PHE A 255 -2.93 9.18 15.91
N ILE A 256 -1.86 9.96 16.08
CA ILE A 256 -0.54 9.45 16.44
C ILE A 256 -0.59 8.79 17.82
N ARG A 257 -1.14 9.49 18.83
CA ARG A 257 -1.21 9.01 20.22
C ARG A 257 -2.07 7.76 20.37
N SER A 258 -3.16 7.66 19.62
CA SER A 258 -4.03 6.48 19.59
C SER A 258 -3.51 5.35 18.67
N GLY A 259 -2.44 5.57 17.91
CA GLY A 259 -1.93 4.60 16.93
C GLY A 259 -2.81 4.41 15.70
N THR A 260 -3.75 5.33 15.46
CA THR A 260 -4.73 5.27 14.37
C THR A 260 -4.34 6.13 13.16
N LEU A 261 -3.17 6.76 13.14
CA LEU A 261 -2.69 7.58 12.01
C LEU A 261 -2.71 6.84 10.66
N HIS A 262 -2.57 5.51 10.69
CA HIS A 262 -2.58 4.65 9.51
C HIS A 262 -3.90 4.72 8.71
N ILE A 263 -4.98 5.28 9.26
CA ILE A 263 -6.25 5.48 8.54
C ILE A 263 -6.16 6.57 7.45
N PHE A 264 -5.22 7.52 7.56
CA PHE A 264 -5.07 8.59 6.56
C PHE A 264 -4.16 8.21 5.39
N ALA A 265 -3.38 7.14 5.56
CA ALA A 265 -2.69 6.52 4.44
C ALA A 265 -3.66 5.55 3.78
N ILE A 266 -3.74 5.57 2.44
CA ILE A 266 -4.60 4.64 1.73
C ILE A 266 -4.08 3.23 2.00
N SER A 267 -4.85 2.51 2.81
CA SER A 267 -4.51 1.18 3.31
C SER A 267 -5.15 0.09 2.46
N GLY A 268 -4.83 -1.17 2.77
CA GLY A 268 -5.47 -2.29 2.08
C GLY A 268 -6.98 -2.38 2.30
N SER A 269 -7.49 -1.93 3.46
CA SER A 269 -8.94 -1.87 3.68
C SER A 269 -9.62 -0.81 2.83
N HIS A 270 -8.95 0.32 2.55
CA HIS A 270 -9.47 1.34 1.63
C HIS A 270 -9.65 0.77 0.22
N ILE A 271 -8.59 0.13 -0.32
CA ILE A 271 -8.66 -0.49 -1.64
C ILE A 271 -9.70 -1.63 -1.68
N ALA A 272 -9.78 -2.46 -0.63
CA ALA A 272 -10.78 -3.52 -0.54
C ALA A 272 -12.21 -2.96 -0.55
N LEU A 273 -12.45 -1.85 0.15
CA LEU A 273 -13.75 -1.18 0.16
C LEU A 273 -14.11 -0.59 -1.20
N ILE A 274 -13.14 -0.01 -1.92
CA ILE A 274 -13.34 0.51 -3.28
C ILE A 274 -13.64 -0.63 -4.25
N VAL A 275 -12.89 -1.73 -4.19
CA VAL A 275 -13.17 -2.94 -4.99
C VAL A 275 -14.59 -3.41 -4.71
N LEU A 276 -14.97 -3.49 -3.44
CA LEU A 276 -16.31 -3.88 -3.04
C LEU A 276 -17.38 -2.96 -3.64
N PHE A 277 -17.21 -1.64 -3.46
CA PHE A 277 -18.12 -0.63 -3.99
C PHE A 277 -18.31 -0.78 -5.49
N LEU A 278 -17.22 -0.94 -6.25
CA LEU A 278 -17.27 -1.11 -7.70
C LEU A 278 -17.93 -2.44 -8.10
N VAL A 279 -17.61 -3.53 -7.40
CA VAL A 279 -18.23 -4.85 -7.66
C VAL A 279 -19.74 -4.82 -7.41
N VAL A 280 -20.19 -4.15 -6.35
CA VAL A 280 -21.61 -3.96 -6.05
C VAL A 280 -22.28 -3.06 -7.09
N ALA A 281 -21.64 -1.97 -7.49
CA ALA A 281 -22.18 -1.11 -8.55
C ALA A 281 -22.37 -1.88 -9.87
N PHE A 282 -21.36 -2.67 -10.27
CA PHE A 282 -21.45 -3.51 -11.47
C PHE A 282 -22.43 -4.68 -11.33
N SER A 283 -22.61 -5.22 -10.12
CA SER A 283 -23.59 -6.29 -9.88
C SER A 283 -25.03 -5.78 -10.00
N ILE A 284 -25.32 -4.55 -9.54
CA ILE A 284 -26.61 -3.87 -9.75
C ILE A 284 -26.88 -3.69 -11.25
N LEU A 285 -25.86 -3.37 -12.03
CA LEU A 285 -25.92 -3.29 -13.49
C LEU A 285 -25.94 -4.67 -14.18
N ARG A 286 -26.04 -5.77 -13.42
CA ARG A 286 -26.08 -7.16 -13.90
C ARG A 286 -24.87 -7.57 -14.75
N VAL A 287 -23.71 -6.97 -14.49
CA VAL A 287 -22.46 -7.35 -15.15
C VAL A 287 -21.98 -8.70 -14.59
N PRO A 288 -21.70 -9.71 -15.44
CA PRO A 288 -21.23 -11.01 -14.96
C PRO A 288 -19.83 -10.91 -14.33
N GLN A 289 -19.56 -11.74 -13.33
CA GLN A 289 -18.36 -11.68 -12.46
C GLN A 289 -17.02 -11.57 -13.20
N HIS A 290 -16.84 -12.31 -14.30
CA HIS A 290 -15.60 -12.27 -15.09
C HIS A 290 -15.39 -10.92 -15.81
N ARG A 291 -16.48 -10.30 -16.30
CA ARG A 291 -16.42 -8.94 -16.90
C ARG A 291 -16.23 -7.89 -15.82
N CYS A 292 -16.84 -8.08 -14.66
CA CYS A 292 -16.66 -7.21 -13.50
C CYS A 292 -15.17 -7.12 -13.13
N ALA A 293 -14.46 -8.26 -13.04
CA ALA A 293 -13.01 -8.26 -12.79
C ALA A 293 -12.22 -7.43 -13.82
N VAL A 294 -12.51 -7.60 -15.12
CA VAL A 294 -11.82 -6.87 -16.21
C VAL A 294 -12.08 -5.36 -16.16
N LEU A 295 -13.26 -4.93 -15.67
CA LEU A 295 -13.60 -3.52 -15.52
C LEU A 295 -13.08 -2.90 -14.23
N VAL A 296 -13.09 -3.65 -13.12
CA VAL A 296 -12.68 -3.15 -11.80
C VAL A 296 -11.16 -2.95 -11.74
N ILE A 297 -10.36 -3.85 -12.30
CA ILE A 297 -8.89 -3.76 -12.29
C ILE A 297 -8.37 -2.39 -12.79
N PRO A 298 -8.71 -1.91 -14.01
CA PRO A 298 -8.24 -0.61 -14.47
C PRO A 298 -8.76 0.56 -13.62
N LEU A 299 -9.96 0.45 -13.04
CA LEU A 299 -10.53 1.49 -12.17
C LEU A 299 -9.76 1.63 -10.84
N ILE A 300 -9.38 0.53 -10.21
CA ILE A 300 -8.59 0.57 -8.97
C ILE A 300 -7.15 1.04 -9.22
N TRP A 301 -6.57 0.74 -10.37
CA TRP A 301 -5.28 1.31 -10.79
C TRP A 301 -5.38 2.80 -11.10
N PHE A 302 -6.47 3.24 -11.74
CA PHE A 302 -6.75 4.67 -11.94
C PHE A 302 -6.87 5.40 -10.59
N TYR A 303 -7.61 4.84 -9.64
CA TYR A 303 -7.71 5.39 -8.29
C TYR A 303 -6.34 5.46 -7.60
N THR A 304 -5.56 4.38 -7.63
CA THR A 304 -4.21 4.34 -7.04
C THR A 304 -3.30 5.42 -7.63
N ALA A 305 -3.37 5.63 -8.95
CA ALA A 305 -2.65 6.70 -9.65
C ALA A 305 -3.15 8.10 -9.26
N ALA A 306 -4.47 8.27 -9.13
CA ALA A 306 -5.08 9.53 -8.69
C ALA A 306 -4.66 9.92 -7.28
N THR A 307 -4.45 8.93 -6.41
CA THR A 307 -4.03 9.16 -5.03
C THR A 307 -2.52 9.30 -4.84
N GLY A 308 -1.77 9.42 -5.94
CA GLY A 308 -0.33 9.70 -5.91
C GLY A 308 0.57 8.48 -5.71
N TRP A 309 0.16 7.29 -6.20
CA TRP A 309 1.00 6.09 -6.22
C TRP A 309 1.56 5.67 -4.85
N GLN A 310 0.77 5.86 -3.78
CA GLN A 310 1.20 5.50 -2.43
C GLN A 310 1.63 4.01 -2.37
N PRO A 311 2.81 3.68 -1.80
CA PRO A 311 3.30 2.30 -1.80
C PRO A 311 2.33 1.28 -1.19
N SER A 312 1.58 1.66 -0.14
CA SER A 312 0.53 0.80 0.44
C SER A 312 -0.61 0.53 -0.53
N ALA A 313 -1.09 1.55 -1.24
CA ALA A 313 -2.14 1.43 -2.24
C ALA A 313 -1.70 0.52 -3.39
N ILE A 314 -0.46 0.68 -3.91
CA ILE A 314 0.08 -0.19 -4.98
C ILE A 314 0.06 -1.67 -4.55
N ARG A 315 0.54 -1.98 -3.34
CA ARG A 315 0.56 -3.37 -2.84
C ARG A 315 -0.85 -3.95 -2.77
N SER A 316 -1.79 -3.20 -2.20
CA SER A 316 -3.18 -3.66 -2.04
C SER A 316 -3.91 -3.78 -3.36
N THR A 317 -3.72 -2.84 -4.28
CA THR A 317 -4.27 -2.87 -5.65
C THR A 317 -3.70 -4.05 -6.45
N LEU A 318 -2.42 -4.37 -6.29
CA LEU A 318 -1.81 -5.54 -6.92
C LEU A 318 -2.39 -6.85 -6.36
N MET A 319 -2.51 -6.98 -5.02
CA MET A 319 -3.15 -8.14 -4.39
C MET A 319 -4.61 -8.31 -4.86
N ALA A 320 -5.37 -7.20 -4.88
CA ALA A 320 -6.73 -7.19 -5.39
C ALA A 320 -6.80 -7.57 -6.87
N SER A 321 -5.87 -7.08 -7.70
CA SER A 321 -5.81 -7.40 -9.13
C SER A 321 -5.57 -8.90 -9.37
N ILE A 322 -4.62 -9.51 -8.65
CA ILE A 322 -4.35 -10.95 -8.76
C ILE A 322 -5.55 -11.78 -8.32
N TRP A 323 -6.22 -11.36 -7.24
CA TRP A 323 -7.44 -12.03 -6.78
C TRP A 323 -8.61 -11.87 -7.78
N LEU A 324 -8.87 -10.66 -8.30
CA LEU A 324 -9.88 -10.42 -9.33
C LEU A 324 -9.55 -11.17 -10.63
N LEU A 325 -8.27 -11.34 -10.97
CA LEU A 325 -7.85 -12.13 -12.13
C LEU A 325 -8.25 -13.61 -11.97
N SER A 326 -8.27 -14.14 -10.74
CA SER A 326 -8.77 -15.50 -10.50
C SER A 326 -10.23 -15.65 -10.93
N TRP A 327 -11.06 -14.61 -10.74
CA TRP A 327 -12.45 -14.59 -11.20
C TRP A 327 -12.55 -14.55 -12.73
N ALA A 328 -11.74 -13.71 -13.38
CA ALA A 328 -11.69 -13.63 -14.84
C ALA A 328 -11.26 -14.98 -15.46
N LEU A 329 -10.32 -15.67 -14.81
CA LEU A 329 -9.82 -16.99 -15.21
C LEU A 329 -10.70 -18.16 -14.75
N LYS A 330 -11.79 -17.90 -14.00
CA LYS A 330 -12.68 -18.91 -13.39
C LYS A 330 -11.90 -19.95 -12.56
N ARG A 331 -10.88 -19.51 -11.84
CA ARG A 331 -10.06 -20.33 -10.93
C ARG A 331 -10.36 -19.97 -9.47
N PRO A 332 -10.36 -20.94 -8.54
CA PRO A 332 -10.52 -20.65 -7.12
C PRO A 332 -9.38 -19.73 -6.67
N GLY A 333 -9.73 -18.61 -6.03
CA GLY A 333 -8.75 -17.70 -5.45
C GLY A 333 -8.11 -18.34 -4.22
N ASN A 334 -6.78 -18.27 -4.12
CA ASN A 334 -6.04 -18.76 -2.96
C ASN A 334 -5.25 -17.60 -2.34
N LEU A 335 -5.54 -17.30 -1.06
CA LEU A 335 -4.97 -16.16 -0.34
C LEU A 335 -3.44 -16.18 -0.31
N LEU A 336 -2.84 -17.35 -0.04
CA LEU A 336 -1.37 -17.49 0.06
C LEU A 336 -0.69 -17.35 -1.31
N ASN A 337 -1.29 -17.91 -2.37
CA ASN A 337 -0.79 -17.71 -3.74
C ASN A 337 -0.96 -16.27 -4.22
N THR A 338 -2.06 -15.60 -3.87
CA THR A 338 -2.26 -14.17 -4.18
C THR A 338 -1.21 -13.32 -3.46
N LEU A 339 -0.96 -13.60 -2.18
CA LEU A 339 0.06 -12.91 -1.39
C LEU A 339 1.46 -13.18 -1.95
N ALA A 340 1.81 -14.43 -2.21
CA ALA A 340 3.12 -14.77 -2.77
C ALA A 340 3.31 -14.22 -4.18
N GLY A 341 2.26 -14.25 -5.01
CA GLY A 341 2.24 -13.71 -6.37
C GLY A 341 2.44 -12.19 -6.41
N SER A 342 1.77 -11.44 -5.54
CA SER A 342 2.03 -10.00 -5.42
C SER A 342 3.43 -9.74 -4.88
N GLY A 343 3.88 -10.54 -3.92
CA GLY A 343 5.22 -10.45 -3.33
C GLY A 343 6.33 -10.60 -4.37
N ILE A 344 6.29 -11.65 -5.20
CA ILE A 344 7.32 -11.84 -6.23
C ILE A 344 7.29 -10.74 -7.29
N ILE A 345 6.11 -10.27 -7.71
CA ILE A 345 6.01 -9.16 -8.68
C ILE A 345 6.64 -7.89 -8.11
N LEU A 346 6.35 -7.56 -6.84
CA LEU A 346 6.92 -6.37 -6.18
C LEU A 346 8.43 -6.49 -5.97
N LEU A 347 8.92 -7.66 -5.54
CA LEU A 347 10.34 -7.89 -5.29
C LEU A 347 11.17 -8.05 -6.57
N LEU A 348 10.54 -8.39 -7.69
CA LEU A 348 11.16 -8.30 -9.02
C LEU A 348 11.25 -6.86 -9.52
N TRP A 349 10.29 -6.00 -9.15
CA TRP A 349 10.29 -4.58 -9.49
C TRP A 349 11.29 -3.78 -8.63
N ASP A 350 11.25 -3.98 -7.32
CA ASP A 350 12.14 -3.33 -6.35
C ASP A 350 12.46 -4.33 -5.21
N PRO A 351 13.63 -5.00 -5.26
CA PRO A 351 14.02 -5.98 -4.24
C PRO A 351 14.24 -5.33 -2.87
N GLY A 352 14.52 -4.02 -2.83
CA GLY A 352 14.72 -3.28 -1.58
C GLY A 352 13.47 -3.17 -0.73
N GLN A 353 12.26 -3.38 -1.29
CA GLN A 353 11.01 -3.39 -0.53
C GLN A 353 11.01 -4.42 0.60
N LEU A 354 11.74 -5.54 0.48
CA LEU A 354 11.80 -6.56 1.52
C LEU A 354 12.27 -6.01 2.88
N PHE A 355 13.12 -4.97 2.86
CA PHE A 355 13.70 -4.35 4.05
C PHE A 355 12.89 -3.14 4.56
N GLN A 356 11.83 -2.76 3.84
CA GLN A 356 11.00 -1.63 4.20
C GLN A 356 9.89 -2.03 5.18
N ALA A 357 9.73 -1.27 6.26
CA ALA A 357 8.71 -1.49 7.27
C ALA A 357 7.30 -1.60 6.68
N GLY A 358 6.95 -0.75 5.70
CA GLY A 358 5.63 -0.75 5.08
C GLY A 358 5.29 -2.04 4.32
N PHE A 359 6.26 -2.64 3.64
CA PHE A 359 6.08 -3.93 2.96
C PHE A 359 5.88 -5.05 3.99
N GLN A 360 6.77 -5.13 4.98
CA GLN A 360 6.74 -6.16 6.03
C GLN A 360 5.45 -6.10 6.86
N LEU A 361 4.99 -4.90 7.24
CA LEU A 361 3.73 -4.72 7.96
C LEU A 361 2.54 -5.16 7.09
N SER A 362 2.49 -4.75 5.82
CA SER A 362 1.39 -5.08 4.91
C SER A 362 1.30 -6.59 4.64
N PHE A 363 2.42 -7.22 4.27
CA PHE A 363 2.47 -8.65 3.97
C PHE A 363 2.34 -9.49 5.23
N GLY A 364 2.96 -9.05 6.32
CA GLY A 364 2.89 -9.70 7.63
C GLY A 364 1.47 -9.78 8.14
N VAL A 365 0.70 -8.68 8.14
CA VAL A 365 -0.70 -8.69 8.61
C VAL A 365 -1.57 -9.62 7.75
N VAL A 366 -1.45 -9.58 6.42
CA VAL A 366 -2.23 -10.48 5.54
C VAL A 366 -1.83 -11.95 5.73
N LEU A 367 -0.54 -12.24 5.89
CA LEU A 367 -0.06 -13.57 6.24
C LEU A 367 -0.58 -14.01 7.62
N GLY A 368 -0.59 -13.10 8.59
CA GLY A 368 -1.18 -13.28 9.91
C GLY A 368 -2.63 -13.70 9.81
N PHE A 369 -3.44 -12.97 9.04
CA PHE A 369 -4.82 -13.36 8.79
C PHE A 369 -4.93 -14.75 8.15
N ALA A 370 -4.05 -15.08 7.20
CA ALA A 370 -4.01 -16.41 6.58
C ALA A 370 -3.68 -17.52 7.60
N LEU A 371 -2.74 -17.29 8.52
CA LEU A 371 -2.35 -18.27 9.53
C LEU A 371 -3.42 -18.45 10.61
N PHE A 372 -4.13 -17.37 10.97
CA PHE A 372 -5.23 -17.38 11.94
C PHE A 372 -6.59 -17.76 11.32
N LEU A 373 -6.65 -18.20 10.05
CA LEU A 373 -7.89 -18.66 9.41
C LEU A 373 -8.67 -19.72 10.22
N PRO A 374 -8.04 -20.75 10.83
CA PRO A 374 -8.76 -21.72 11.65
C PRO A 374 -9.44 -21.08 12.88
N PHE A 375 -8.76 -20.10 13.48
CA PHE A 375 -9.29 -19.35 14.62
C PHE A 375 -10.50 -18.51 14.23
N PHE A 376 -10.46 -17.81 13.09
CA PHE A 376 -11.61 -17.09 12.56
C PHE A 376 -12.78 -18.04 12.24
N SER A 377 -12.52 -19.20 11.63
CA SER A 377 -13.58 -20.18 11.37
C SER A 377 -14.18 -20.77 12.64
N TRP A 378 -13.40 -20.90 13.71
CA TRP A 378 -13.89 -21.35 15.02
C TRP A 378 -14.80 -20.29 15.66
N ILE A 379 -14.43 -19.01 15.58
CA ILE A 379 -15.29 -17.90 16.01
C ILE A 379 -16.61 -17.91 15.22
N GLU A 380 -16.54 -17.99 13.90
CA GLU A 380 -17.71 -18.01 13.01
C GLU A 380 -18.63 -19.21 13.22
N ALA A 381 -18.10 -20.33 13.72
CA ALA A 381 -18.90 -21.51 14.07
C ALA A 381 -19.62 -21.35 15.43
N GLY A 382 -19.61 -20.15 16.02
CA GLY A 382 -20.23 -19.86 17.31
C GLY A 382 -19.32 -20.21 18.49
N GLY A 383 -17.99 -20.22 18.35
CA GLY A 383 -17.06 -20.81 19.32
C GLY A 383 -17.27 -20.49 20.82
N LEU A 384 -17.80 -19.31 21.19
CA LEU A 384 -18.06 -18.95 22.60
C LEU A 384 -19.48 -19.27 23.09
N TRP A 385 -20.49 -19.29 22.21
CA TRP A 385 -21.90 -19.47 22.57
C TRP A 385 -22.66 -20.42 21.65
N GLY A 386 -21.96 -21.24 20.87
CA GLY A 386 -22.53 -22.11 19.83
C GLY A 386 -23.51 -23.12 20.40
N ASP A 387 -23.24 -23.58 21.61
CA ASP A 387 -24.12 -24.46 22.38
C ASP A 387 -25.36 -23.72 22.94
N VAL A 388 -25.28 -22.39 23.11
CA VAL A 388 -26.35 -21.53 23.67
C VAL A 388 -27.23 -20.91 22.57
N LEU A 389 -26.65 -20.63 21.40
CA LEU A 389 -27.31 -19.96 20.27
C LEU A 389 -28.11 -20.89 19.36
N GLY A 390 -28.10 -22.20 19.63
CA GLY A 390 -29.13 -23.14 19.17
C GLY A 390 -29.53 -23.01 17.70
N GLY A 391 -28.58 -22.88 16.77
CA GLY A 391 -28.85 -22.88 15.33
C GLY A 391 -29.83 -21.81 14.81
N GLU A 392 -30.16 -20.79 15.60
CA GLU A 392 -31.14 -19.77 15.20
C GLU A 392 -30.57 -18.88 14.08
N LYS A 393 -31.29 -18.82 12.95
CA LYS A 393 -30.94 -18.04 11.78
C LYS A 393 -31.47 -16.61 11.90
N LEU A 394 -30.63 -15.64 11.52
CA LEU A 394 -30.89 -14.20 11.60
C LEU A 394 -32.24 -13.76 10.96
N PRO A 395 -32.87 -12.66 11.41
CA PRO A 395 -34.11 -12.15 10.82
C PRO A 395 -33.90 -11.52 9.42
N PRO A 396 -34.86 -11.58 8.47
CA PRO A 396 -34.65 -11.29 7.04
C PRO A 396 -34.09 -9.91 6.67
N TRP A 397 -34.46 -8.85 7.39
CA TRP A 397 -33.92 -7.50 7.13
C TRP A 397 -32.50 -7.33 7.69
N ARG A 398 -32.16 -8.09 8.73
CA ARG A 398 -30.79 -8.21 9.25
C ARG A 398 -29.99 -9.23 8.47
N ILE A 399 -30.58 -10.25 7.84
CA ILE A 399 -29.90 -11.07 6.82
C ILE A 399 -29.46 -10.15 5.70
N ARG A 400 -30.28 -9.23 5.19
CA ARG A 400 -29.82 -8.30 4.14
C ARG A 400 -28.69 -7.37 4.60
N LEU A 401 -28.71 -6.87 5.83
CA LEU A 401 -27.62 -6.06 6.39
C LEU A 401 -26.37 -6.91 6.71
N ALA A 402 -26.57 -8.13 7.21
CA ALA A 402 -25.57 -9.16 7.45
C ALA A 402 -24.98 -9.70 6.16
N GLU A 403 -25.71 -9.67 5.05
CA GLU A 403 -25.28 -10.04 3.71
C GLU A 403 -24.42 -8.92 3.12
N TRP A 404 -24.83 -7.65 3.34
CA TRP A 404 -23.99 -6.48 3.07
C TRP A 404 -22.71 -6.49 3.90
N VAL A 405 -22.78 -6.94 5.16
CA VAL A 405 -21.62 -7.11 6.04
C VAL A 405 -20.88 -8.43 5.78
N ASP A 406 -21.50 -9.48 5.23
CA ASP A 406 -20.88 -10.77 4.87
C ASP A 406 -20.06 -10.68 3.59
N VAL A 407 -20.46 -9.75 2.75
CA VAL A 407 -19.70 -9.25 1.62
C VAL A 407 -18.47 -8.45 2.10
N ILE A 408 -18.53 -7.82 3.27
CA ILE A 408 -17.41 -7.13 3.95
C ILE A 408 -16.57 -8.09 4.83
N SER A 409 -17.18 -9.14 5.42
CA SER A 409 -16.58 -10.07 6.39
C SER A 409 -15.74 -11.19 5.76
N LEU A 410 -15.42 -11.07 4.47
CA LEU A 410 -14.63 -12.04 3.68
C LEU A 410 -15.31 -13.42 3.48
N ARG A 411 -16.51 -13.66 4.03
CA ARG A 411 -17.19 -14.97 4.00
C ARG A 411 -17.64 -15.37 2.59
N ARG A 412 -18.32 -14.49 1.86
CA ARG A 412 -18.74 -14.69 0.45
C ARG A 412 -17.59 -14.51 -0.56
N TRP A 413 -16.52 -13.84 -0.14
CA TRP A 413 -15.29 -13.68 -0.94
C TRP A 413 -14.58 -15.03 -1.17
N ARG A 414 -14.69 -15.94 -0.21
CA ARG A 414 -14.05 -17.27 -0.26
C ARG A 414 -14.79 -18.27 -1.14
N SER A 415 -16.12 -18.16 -1.23
CA SER A 415 -16.95 -19.10 -2.00
C SER A 415 -17.25 -18.64 -3.43
N GLY A 416 -17.08 -17.36 -3.75
CA GLY A 416 -17.46 -16.80 -5.06
C GLY A 416 -18.98 -16.60 -5.22
N ASP A 417 -19.76 -16.90 -4.19
CA ASP A 417 -21.22 -16.87 -4.17
C ASP A 417 -21.75 -15.49 -3.72
N ILE A 418 -21.36 -14.43 -4.42
CA ILE A 418 -21.88 -13.07 -4.15
C ILE A 418 -23.36 -12.95 -4.58
N PHE A 419 -23.85 -13.86 -5.42
CA PHE A 419 -25.11 -13.72 -6.18
C PHE A 419 -26.28 -14.62 -5.74
N LEU A 420 -26.12 -15.48 -4.73
CA LEU A 420 -27.19 -16.38 -4.30
C LEU A 420 -27.94 -15.83 -3.08
N ALA A 421 -29.25 -15.65 -3.21
CA ALA A 421 -30.16 -15.32 -2.13
C ALA A 421 -30.68 -16.61 -1.47
N PRO A 422 -30.62 -16.75 -0.14
CA PRO A 422 -31.30 -17.85 0.53
C PRO A 422 -32.64 -17.38 1.11
N GLU A 423 -33.70 -17.97 0.61
CA GLU A 423 -35.02 -18.01 1.24
C GLU A 423 -34.89 -18.57 2.66
N LEU A 424 -35.28 -17.83 3.70
CA LEU A 424 -35.49 -18.37 5.05
C LEU A 424 -36.46 -17.53 5.88
N ARG A 425 -37.39 -18.25 6.53
CA ARG A 425 -38.47 -17.75 7.40
C ARG A 425 -37.96 -17.53 8.84
N PRO A 426 -38.55 -16.59 9.61
CA PRO A 426 -37.99 -16.11 10.88
C PRO A 426 -38.46 -16.87 12.12
N GLU A 427 -37.58 -16.99 13.12
CA GLU A 427 -37.91 -17.07 14.56
C GLU A 427 -37.01 -16.08 15.33
N ILE A 428 -37.53 -15.53 16.43
CA ILE A 428 -36.97 -14.37 17.14
C ILE A 428 -36.62 -14.79 18.57
N SER A 429 -35.39 -15.23 18.82
CA SER A 429 -34.81 -15.26 20.16
C SER A 429 -33.31 -14.88 20.14
N ASN A 430 -32.87 -14.01 21.04
CA ASN A 430 -31.44 -13.67 21.33
C ASN A 430 -30.67 -12.76 20.36
N ILE A 431 -31.28 -11.65 19.94
CA ILE A 431 -30.66 -10.61 19.09
C ILE A 431 -29.30 -10.07 19.60
N PRO A 432 -29.07 -9.81 20.91
CA PRO A 432 -27.80 -9.22 21.38
C PRO A 432 -26.60 -10.19 21.33
N LEU A 433 -26.79 -11.45 21.74
CA LEU A 433 -25.73 -12.46 21.69
C LEU A 433 -25.35 -12.79 20.24
N LEU A 434 -26.33 -12.90 19.35
CA LEU A 434 -26.09 -13.12 17.92
C LEU A 434 -25.30 -11.98 17.28
N TRP A 435 -25.58 -10.72 17.68
CA TRP A 435 -24.84 -9.56 17.19
C TRP A 435 -23.39 -9.51 17.70
N PHE A 436 -23.17 -9.91 18.96
CA PHE A 436 -21.83 -10.01 19.52
C PHE A 436 -20.98 -11.04 18.78
N ASP A 437 -21.50 -12.25 18.56
CA ASP A 437 -20.75 -13.36 17.96
C ASP A 437 -20.51 -13.21 16.46
N HIS A 438 -21.44 -12.64 15.70
CA HIS A 438 -21.32 -12.55 14.25
C HIS A 438 -20.59 -11.29 13.77
N TYR A 439 -20.45 -10.26 14.60
CA TYR A 439 -19.88 -8.97 14.17
C TYR A 439 -18.77 -8.47 15.09
N LEU A 440 -19.07 -8.25 16.38
CA LEU A 440 -18.11 -7.62 17.29
C LEU A 440 -16.91 -8.53 17.55
N LEU A 441 -17.15 -9.82 17.76
CA LEU A 441 -16.11 -10.80 18.06
C LEU A 441 -15.16 -11.03 16.86
N PRO A 442 -15.63 -11.26 15.61
CA PRO A 442 -14.75 -11.33 14.44
C PRO A 442 -13.93 -10.04 14.21
N TRP A 443 -14.53 -8.86 14.35
CA TRP A 443 -13.82 -7.59 14.17
C TRP A 443 -12.76 -7.37 15.24
N SER A 444 -13.08 -7.74 16.48
CA SER A 444 -12.13 -7.69 17.59
C SER A 444 -10.97 -8.66 17.38
N ALA A 445 -11.26 -9.87 16.88
CA ALA A 445 -10.25 -10.85 16.52
C ALA A 445 -9.34 -10.36 15.38
N MET A 446 -9.89 -9.72 14.34
CA MET A 446 -9.10 -9.14 13.26
C MET A 446 -8.17 -8.03 13.77
N SER A 447 -8.69 -7.11 14.59
CA SER A 447 -7.89 -6.05 15.22
C SER A 447 -6.78 -6.62 16.11
N ALA A 448 -7.09 -7.66 16.90
CA ALA A 448 -6.13 -8.33 17.77
C ALA A 448 -5.02 -9.03 16.98
N VAL A 449 -5.36 -9.79 15.93
CA VAL A 449 -4.37 -10.46 15.07
C VAL A 449 -3.50 -9.45 14.35
N ALA A 450 -4.08 -8.38 13.78
CA ALA A 450 -3.31 -7.32 13.14
C ALA A 450 -2.33 -6.65 14.11
N THR A 451 -2.77 -6.38 15.34
CA THR A 451 -1.92 -5.80 16.40
C THR A 451 -0.81 -6.77 16.80
N LEU A 452 -1.14 -8.03 17.07
CA LEU A 452 -0.17 -9.05 17.48
C LEU A 452 0.96 -9.22 16.45
N VAL A 453 0.61 -9.21 15.16
CA VAL A 453 1.56 -9.41 14.06
C VAL A 453 2.37 -8.15 13.77
N SER A 454 1.75 -6.98 13.85
CA SER A 454 2.43 -5.71 13.55
C SER A 454 3.24 -5.15 14.72
N LEU A 455 2.88 -5.44 15.97
CA LEU A 455 3.50 -4.84 17.16
C LEU A 455 5.02 -5.06 17.23
N PRO A 456 5.58 -6.27 17.01
CA PRO A 456 7.03 -6.46 17.03
C PRO A 456 7.75 -5.61 15.98
N LEU A 457 7.16 -5.50 14.78
CA LEU A 457 7.70 -4.67 13.69
C LEU A 457 7.59 -3.18 14.03
N ILE A 458 6.47 -2.74 14.59
CA ILE A 458 6.28 -1.34 14.99
C ILE A 458 7.28 -0.95 16.08
N VAL A 459 7.47 -1.80 17.09
CA VAL A 459 8.45 -1.58 18.16
C VAL A 459 9.88 -1.55 17.60
N HIS A 460 10.20 -2.43 16.65
CA HIS A 460 11.52 -2.48 16.03
C HIS A 460 11.84 -1.25 15.17
N TYR A 461 10.91 -0.82 14.31
CA TYR A 461 11.16 0.27 13.36
C TYR A 461 10.88 1.67 13.90
N PHE A 462 9.87 1.80 14.77
CA PHE A 462 9.39 3.10 15.23
C PHE A 462 9.66 3.35 16.71
N HIS A 463 10.04 2.34 17.49
CA HIS A 463 10.21 2.43 18.94
C HIS A 463 8.97 2.99 19.66
N LEU A 464 7.78 2.71 19.09
CA LEU A 464 6.48 3.16 19.60
C LEU A 464 5.70 1.96 20.11
N LEU A 465 5.05 2.14 21.26
CA LEU A 465 4.10 1.20 21.81
C LEU A 465 2.87 1.98 22.26
N ASN A 466 1.74 1.76 21.60
CA ASN A 466 0.47 2.42 21.87
C ASN A 466 -0.54 1.38 22.38
N PRO A 467 -0.63 1.11 23.70
CA PRO A 467 -1.50 0.07 24.24
C PRO A 467 -2.98 0.29 23.90
N ILE A 468 -3.37 1.57 23.80
CA ILE A 468 -4.75 1.98 23.52
C ILE A 468 -5.13 1.67 22.06
N SER A 469 -4.16 1.45 21.17
CA SER A 469 -4.41 1.25 19.74
C SER A 469 -5.39 0.11 19.45
N LEU A 470 -5.34 -0.98 20.22
CA LEU A 470 -6.30 -2.07 20.07
C LEU A 470 -7.75 -1.59 20.28
N LEU A 471 -7.99 -0.85 21.37
CA LEU A 471 -9.31 -0.32 21.72
C LEU A 471 -9.74 0.80 20.76
N SER A 472 -8.82 1.69 20.40
CA SER A 472 -9.10 2.75 19.42
C SER A 472 -9.46 2.17 18.07
N ASN A 473 -8.79 1.12 17.60
CA ASN A 473 -9.08 0.48 16.31
C ASN A 473 -10.48 -0.13 16.26
N LEU A 474 -11.05 -0.59 17.39
CA LEU A 474 -12.43 -1.13 17.43
C LEU A 474 -13.49 -0.08 17.10
N ILE A 475 -13.18 1.21 17.31
CA ILE A 475 -14.11 2.33 17.09
C ILE A 475 -13.73 3.08 15.80
N VAL A 476 -12.46 3.45 15.68
CA VAL A 476 -11.98 4.32 14.61
C VAL A 476 -12.02 3.61 13.25
N VAL A 477 -11.67 2.31 13.18
CA VAL A 477 -11.66 1.60 11.88
C VAL A 477 -13.08 1.50 11.29
N PRO A 478 -14.12 1.05 12.02
CA PRO A 478 -15.49 1.05 11.49
C PRO A 478 -16.00 2.44 11.09
N LEU A 479 -15.79 3.45 11.94
CA LEU A 479 -16.20 4.83 11.64
C LEU A 479 -15.50 5.35 10.38
N SER A 480 -14.20 5.08 10.25
CA SER A 480 -13.45 5.46 9.07
C SER A 480 -13.96 4.79 7.79
N GLY A 481 -14.37 3.51 7.88
CA GLY A 481 -14.98 2.78 6.78
C GLY A 481 -16.35 3.36 6.38
N ALA A 482 -17.16 3.78 7.35
CA ALA A 482 -18.44 4.44 7.10
C ALA A 482 -18.25 5.81 6.41
N ALA A 483 -17.34 6.64 6.93
CA ALA A 483 -17.00 7.93 6.34
C ALA A 483 -16.47 7.79 4.91
N LEU A 484 -15.58 6.81 4.68
CA LEU A 484 -15.05 6.49 3.35
C LEU A 484 -16.16 6.02 2.40
N THR A 485 -17.06 5.13 2.84
CA THR A 485 -18.19 4.67 2.03
C THR A 485 -19.09 5.82 1.63
N SER A 486 -19.40 6.72 2.58
CA SER A 486 -20.23 7.89 2.31
C SER A 486 -19.54 8.85 1.34
N GLY A 487 -18.24 9.09 1.49
CA GLY A 487 -17.44 9.87 0.54
C GLY A 487 -17.45 9.26 -0.88
N LEU A 488 -17.32 7.93 -1.01
CA LEU A 488 -17.42 7.25 -2.31
C LEU A 488 -18.82 7.37 -2.94
N LEU A 489 -19.89 7.30 -2.14
CA LEU A 489 -21.26 7.53 -2.59
C LEU A 489 -21.48 8.97 -3.03
N SER A 490 -20.88 9.94 -2.32
CA SER A 490 -20.86 11.34 -2.73
C SER A 490 -20.18 11.52 -4.08
N LEU A 491 -18.99 10.94 -4.30
CA LEU A 491 -18.33 10.98 -5.60
C LEU A 491 -19.18 10.34 -6.71
N LEU A 492 -19.82 9.20 -6.46
CA LEU A 492 -20.67 8.54 -7.45
C LEU A 492 -21.87 9.40 -7.85
N THR A 493 -22.49 10.07 -6.89
CA THR A 493 -23.72 10.85 -7.10
C THR A 493 -23.45 12.30 -7.52
N GLY A 494 -22.31 12.88 -7.15
CA GLY A 494 -22.00 14.29 -7.37
C GLY A 494 -21.86 14.71 -8.84
N ALA A 495 -21.69 13.76 -9.75
CA ALA A 495 -21.72 14.05 -11.19
C ALA A 495 -23.14 14.27 -11.74
N TRP A 496 -24.19 13.77 -11.07
CA TRP A 496 -25.55 13.72 -11.63
C TRP A 496 -26.63 14.24 -10.67
N TRP A 497 -26.36 14.25 -9.36
CA TRP A 497 -27.30 14.62 -8.31
C TRP A 497 -26.60 15.28 -7.11
N ALA A 498 -26.37 16.60 -7.22
CA ALA A 498 -25.66 17.38 -6.20
C ALA A 498 -26.31 17.31 -4.80
N GLY A 499 -27.65 17.37 -4.71
CA GLY A 499 -28.34 17.30 -3.41
C GLY A 499 -28.18 15.96 -2.68
N LEU A 500 -28.07 14.85 -3.43
CA LEU A 500 -27.79 13.54 -2.80
C LEU A 500 -26.32 13.44 -2.36
N ALA A 501 -25.40 14.02 -3.13
CA ALA A 501 -23.99 14.11 -2.75
C ALA A 501 -23.81 14.96 -1.48
N GLU A 502 -24.54 16.06 -1.34
CA GLU A 502 -24.56 16.90 -0.14
C GLU A 502 -25.02 16.13 1.11
N VAL A 503 -26.08 15.31 1.00
CA VAL A 503 -26.52 14.44 2.10
C VAL A 503 -25.38 13.49 2.52
N PHE A 504 -24.72 12.85 1.56
CA PHE A 504 -23.58 11.99 1.86
C PHE A 504 -22.42 12.78 2.49
N ASN A 505 -22.11 13.97 1.99
CA ASN A 505 -21.08 14.83 2.56
C ASN A 505 -21.35 15.14 4.04
N HIS A 506 -22.57 15.56 4.39
CA HIS A 506 -22.95 15.81 5.79
C HIS A 506 -22.82 14.57 6.67
N THR A 507 -23.18 13.38 6.15
CA THR A 507 -23.00 12.13 6.92
C THR A 507 -21.53 11.71 7.08
N SER A 508 -20.65 12.07 6.14
CA SER A 508 -19.21 11.81 6.25
C SER A 508 -18.49 12.82 7.14
N TRP A 509 -19.05 14.03 7.26
CA TRP A 509 -18.55 15.11 8.09
C TRP A 509 -18.84 14.87 9.59
N PHE A 510 -19.99 14.26 9.89
CA PHE A 510 -20.42 13.89 11.24
C PHE A 510 -19.73 12.61 11.73
#